data_AF-A0A2W4MBW1-F1
#
_entry.id   AF-A0A2W4MBW1-F1
#
_cell.length_a   1.000
_cell.length_b   1.000
_cell.length_c   1.000
_cell.angle_alpha   90.00
_cell.angle_beta   90.00
_cell.angle_gamma   90.00
#
_symmetry.space_group_name_H-M   'P 1'
#
loop_
_entity.id
_entity.type
_entity.pdbx_description
1 polymer ?
#
loop_
_entity_poly.entity_id
_entity_poly.type
_entity_poly.pdbx_seq_one_letter_code
_entity_poly.pdbx_strand_id
1 'polypeptide(L)'
;MQVDTAVPSPEHFREHLLFLPDATRPRLFLWGEGVEGGVLGASGQAERVRCLTPAGRFEAVSGVSLGLLDALPRLAAYTAPQLERSSPSVAVWSLAGQFALDLVARGRIGPRILTRQARTEG
;
A
#
# COMPACT_ATOMS: atom_id res chain seq x y z
N MET A 1 -5.06 -24.87 32.19
CA MET A 1 -3.98 -24.08 31.57
C MET A 1 -4.56 -23.49 30.29
N GLN A 2 -5.19 -22.32 30.43
CA GLN A 2 -5.91 -21.65 29.34
C GLN A 2 -4.88 -20.81 28.60
N VAL A 3 -4.57 -21.17 27.36
CA VAL A 3 -3.70 -20.38 26.50
C VAL A 3 -4.52 -19.15 26.11
N ASP A 4 -4.22 -18.04 26.76
CA ASP A 4 -4.74 -16.72 26.45
C ASP A 4 -4.10 -16.29 25.12
N THR A 5 -4.61 -16.82 24.01
CA THR A 5 -4.41 -16.18 22.71
C THR A 5 -5.24 -14.91 22.73
N ALA A 6 -4.70 -13.88 23.37
CA ALA A 6 -5.14 -12.52 23.18
C ALA A 6 -5.06 -12.25 21.66
N VAL A 7 -6.21 -12.36 21.00
CA VAL A 7 -6.40 -11.77 19.68
C VAL A 7 -6.11 -10.29 19.89
N PRO A 8 -5.05 -9.71 19.28
CA PRO A 8 -4.74 -8.31 19.49
C PRO A 8 -5.98 -7.51 19.15
N SER A 9 -6.50 -6.75 20.13
CA SER A 9 -7.61 -5.82 19.93
C SER A 9 -7.25 -4.92 18.74
N PRO A 10 -8.20 -4.57 17.84
CA PRO A 10 -7.94 -3.81 16.61
C PRO A 10 -7.52 -2.34 16.84
N GLU A 11 -7.01 -2.03 18.02
CA GLU A 11 -6.64 -0.70 18.45
C GLU A 11 -5.31 -0.27 17.79
N HIS A 12 -5.48 0.55 16.76
CA HIS A 12 -4.53 1.53 16.22
C HIS A 12 -3.34 0.99 15.43
N PHE A 13 -3.62 0.25 14.36
CA PHE A 13 -2.72 0.37 13.22
C PHE A 13 -2.77 1.81 12.71
N ARG A 14 -1.64 2.50 12.86
CA ARG A 14 -1.52 3.93 12.64
C ARG A 14 -1.59 4.32 11.18
N GLU A 15 -1.20 3.45 10.27
CA GLU A 15 -1.20 3.71 8.83
C GLU A 15 -2.03 2.69 8.03
N HIS A 16 -2.61 3.14 6.93
CA HIS A 16 -3.43 2.35 6.03
C HIS A 16 -2.92 2.51 4.60
N LEU A 17 -2.75 1.40 3.89
CA LEU A 17 -2.28 1.37 2.51
C LEU A 17 -3.35 0.79 1.59
N LEU A 18 -3.74 1.57 0.59
CA LEU A 18 -4.78 1.22 -0.37
C LEU A 18 -4.23 1.30 -1.80
N PHE A 19 -4.70 0.42 -2.68
CA PHE A 19 -4.46 0.56 -4.11
C PHE A 19 -5.55 1.41 -4.76
N LEU A 20 -5.13 2.41 -5.52
CA LEU A 20 -6.01 3.25 -6.31
C LEU A 20 -5.86 2.86 -7.79
N PRO A 21 -6.84 2.11 -8.35
CA PRO A 21 -6.81 1.67 -9.73
C PRO A 21 -7.13 2.85 -10.65
N ASP A 22 -6.10 3.58 -11.05
CA ASP A 22 -6.16 4.55 -12.14
C ASP A 22 -5.47 3.93 -13.37
N ALA A 23 -6.19 3.82 -14.48
CA ALA A 23 -5.70 3.19 -15.69
C ALA A 23 -4.48 3.90 -16.31
N THR A 24 -4.28 5.18 -15.99
CA THR A 24 -3.16 5.99 -16.47
C THR A 24 -2.07 6.14 -15.43
N ARG A 25 -2.42 6.07 -14.13
CA ARG A 25 -1.51 6.32 -13.01
C ARG A 25 -1.80 5.40 -11.81
N PRO A 26 -1.61 4.07 -11.95
CA PRO A 26 -1.83 3.14 -10.85
C PRO A 26 -0.91 3.51 -9.69
N ARG A 27 -1.48 3.67 -8.50
CA ARG A 27 -0.75 4.15 -7.32
C ARG A 27 -1.25 3.49 -6.06
N LEU A 28 -0.39 3.48 -5.05
CA LEU A 28 -0.76 3.17 -3.68
C LEU A 28 -0.94 4.49 -2.92
N PHE A 29 -1.91 4.53 -2.02
CA PHE A 29 -2.20 5.65 -1.15
C PHE A 29 -2.05 5.22 0.30
N LEU A 30 -1.14 5.90 1.00
CA LEU A 30 -0.79 5.68 2.40
C LEU A 30 -1.35 6.83 3.23
N TRP A 31 -2.10 6.53 4.29
CA TRP A 31 -2.73 7.54 5.14
C TRP A 31 -2.84 7.08 6.59
N GLY A 32 -3.03 8.04 7.51
CA GLY A 32 -3.07 7.79 8.95
C GLY A 32 -1.91 8.46 9.71
N GLU A 33 -1.70 8.06 10.95
CA GLU A 33 -0.62 8.55 11.81
C GLU A 33 0.75 7.99 11.39
N GLY A 34 1.79 8.84 11.46
CA GLY A 34 3.18 8.43 11.23
C GLY A 34 3.59 8.25 9.77
N VAL A 35 2.70 8.54 8.83
CA VAL A 35 2.94 8.38 7.38
C VAL A 35 4.20 9.12 6.93
N GLU A 36 4.37 10.39 7.31
CA GLU A 36 5.49 11.22 6.85
C GLU A 36 6.87 10.71 7.30
N GLY A 37 6.94 9.95 8.41
CA GLY A 37 8.19 9.42 8.95
C GLY A 37 8.60 8.05 8.42
N GLY A 38 7.72 7.37 7.68
CA GLY A 38 7.95 6.02 7.15
C GLY A 38 8.67 6.01 5.81
N VAL A 39 9.36 4.90 5.50
CA VAL A 39 10.10 4.69 4.22
C VAL A 39 9.20 4.93 2.99
N LEU A 40 7.92 4.55 3.09
CA LEU A 40 6.94 4.78 2.04
C LEU A 40 6.50 6.25 1.98
N GLY A 41 6.11 6.86 3.11
CA GLY A 41 5.61 8.23 3.09
C GLY A 41 6.65 9.28 2.70
N ALA A 42 7.93 9.09 3.03
CA ALA A 42 9.01 9.99 2.62
C ALA A 42 9.24 10.03 1.09
N SER A 43 8.77 9.02 0.36
CA SER A 43 8.99 8.88 -1.08
C SER A 43 7.80 9.25 -1.95
N GLY A 44 6.65 9.57 -1.35
CA GLY A 44 5.44 9.86 -2.11
C GLY A 44 5.12 11.35 -2.19
N GLN A 45 3.99 11.65 -2.84
CA GLN A 45 3.47 13.00 -3.01
C GLN A 45 2.21 13.17 -2.15
N ALA A 46 2.09 14.31 -1.47
CA ALA A 46 0.89 14.62 -0.70
C ALA A 46 -0.34 14.63 -1.61
N GLU A 47 -1.39 13.91 -1.21
CA GLU A 47 -2.66 13.82 -1.95
C GLU A 47 -3.84 13.77 -0.98
N ARG A 48 -5.02 14.22 -1.42
CA ARG A 48 -6.29 13.98 -0.73
C ARG A 48 -7.15 13.03 -1.56
N VAL A 49 -7.59 11.93 -0.95
CA VAL A 49 -8.36 10.88 -1.62
C VAL A 49 -9.64 10.60 -0.83
N ARG A 50 -10.73 10.28 -1.55
CA ARG A 50 -11.98 9.87 -0.92
C ARG A 50 -11.90 8.38 -0.55
N CYS A 51 -11.78 8.09 0.74
CA CYS A 51 -11.59 6.73 1.26
C CYS A 51 -12.74 6.33 2.19
N LEU A 52 -13.05 5.03 2.23
CA LEU A 52 -13.92 4.46 3.26
C LEU A 52 -13.14 4.43 4.58
N THR A 53 -13.62 5.18 5.57
CA THR A 53 -13.00 5.26 6.89
C THR A 53 -13.49 4.13 7.81
N PRO A 54 -12.79 3.87 8.93
CA PRO A 54 -13.27 2.94 9.96
C PRO A 54 -14.67 3.26 10.51
N ALA A 55 -15.12 4.52 10.42
CA ALA A 55 -16.47 4.94 10.76
C ALA A 55 -17.54 4.51 9.74
N GLY A 56 -17.17 3.77 8.69
CA GLY A 56 -18.08 3.28 7.66
C GLY A 56 -18.56 4.36 6.69
N ARG A 57 -17.86 5.50 6.61
CA ARG A 57 -18.21 6.63 5.74
C ARG A 57 -17.11 6.95 4.75
N PHE A 58 -17.50 7.41 3.57
CA PHE A 58 -16.58 7.95 2.57
C PHE A 58 -16.22 9.39 2.91
N GLU A 59 -14.95 9.63 3.26
CA GLU A 59 -14.44 10.95 3.66
C GLU A 59 -13.19 11.29 2.84
N ALA A 60 -12.91 12.59 2.68
CA ALA A 60 -11.73 13.07 1.97
C ALA A 60 -10.53 13.11 2.92
N VAL A 61 -9.67 12.10 2.84
CA VAL A 61 -8.54 11.90 3.75
C VAL A 61 -7.25 12.40 3.10
N SER A 62 -6.45 13.14 3.87
CA SER A 62 -5.08 13.50 3.50
C SER A 62 -4.12 12.33 3.72
N GLY A 63 -3.17 12.17 2.80
CA GLY A 63 -2.14 11.17 2.89
C GLY A 63 -1.08 11.37 1.82
N VAL A 64 -0.39 10.29 1.49
CA VAL A 64 0.72 10.27 0.55
C VAL A 64 0.47 9.22 -0.52
N SER A 65 0.67 9.59 -1.78
CA SER A 65 0.56 8.71 -2.92
C SER A 65 1.91 8.34 -3.50
N LEU A 66 2.06 7.06 -3.85
CA LEU A 66 3.23 6.51 -4.51
C LEU A 66 2.81 5.78 -5.79
N GLY A 67 3.46 6.10 -6.91
CA GLY A 67 3.30 5.32 -8.13
C GLY A 67 3.58 3.84 -7.88
N LEU A 68 2.76 2.95 -8.46
CA LEU A 68 2.84 1.52 -8.16
C LEU A 68 4.24 0.94 -8.41
N LEU A 69 4.88 1.34 -9.53
CA LEU A 69 6.23 0.88 -9.89
C LEU A 69 7.29 1.37 -8.90
N ASP A 70 7.11 2.55 -8.31
CA ASP A 70 8.02 3.10 -7.32
C ASP A 70 7.79 2.47 -5.93
N ALA A 71 6.54 2.11 -5.62
CA ALA A 71 6.18 1.54 -4.34
C ALA A 71 6.58 0.06 -4.21
N LEU A 72 6.47 -0.72 -5.30
CA LEU A 72 6.69 -2.17 -5.29
C LEU A 72 8.07 -2.60 -4.77
N PRO A 73 9.21 -2.04 -5.23
CA PRO A 73 10.52 -2.41 -4.71
C PRO A 73 10.67 -2.10 -3.21
N ARG A 74 10.07 -0.99 -2.75
CA ARG A 74 10.14 -0.57 -1.35
C ARG A 74 9.34 -1.49 -0.45
N LEU A 75 8.13 -1.86 -0.87
CA LEU A 75 7.28 -2.83 -0.19
C LEU A 75 7.96 -4.21 -0.14
N ALA A 76 8.54 -4.64 -1.26
CA ALA A 76 9.21 -5.93 -1.33
C ALA A 76 10.45 -6.03 -0.43
N ALA A 77 11.07 -4.90 -0.11
CA ALA A 77 12.24 -4.84 0.77
C ALA A 77 11.92 -4.93 2.28
N TYR A 78 10.64 -5.00 2.68
CA TYR A 78 10.28 -5.15 4.09
C TYR A 78 10.75 -6.50 4.63
N THR A 79 11.46 -6.45 5.76
CA THR A 79 11.86 -7.64 6.53
C THR A 79 10.72 -8.16 7.41
N ALA A 80 10.76 -9.43 7.81
CA ALA A 80 9.75 -10.01 8.70
C ALA A 80 9.53 -9.18 9.99
N PRO A 81 10.57 -8.71 10.71
CA PRO A 81 10.38 -7.86 11.88
C PRO A 81 9.70 -6.51 11.56
N GLN A 82 9.91 -5.96 10.35
CA GLN A 82 9.21 -4.74 9.92
C GLN A 82 7.74 -5.03 9.64
N LEU A 83 7.43 -6.16 8.98
CA LEU A 83 6.06 -6.57 8.68
C LEU A 83 5.24 -6.82 9.96
N GLU A 84 5.81 -7.46 10.97
CA GLU A 84 5.17 -7.69 12.27
C GLU A 84 4.77 -6.39 12.99
N ARG A 85 5.51 -5.30 12.73
CA ARG A 85 5.25 -3.97 13.29
C ARG A 85 4.42 -3.06 12.37
N SER A 86 4.16 -3.50 11.15
CA SER A 86 3.42 -2.72 10.16
C SER A 86 1.91 -2.91 10.30
N SER A 87 1.14 -2.04 9.66
CA SER A 87 -0.29 -2.30 9.55
C SER A 87 -0.59 -3.53 8.69
N PRO A 88 -1.73 -4.23 8.90
CA PRO A 88 -2.09 -5.39 8.11
C PRO A 88 -2.15 -5.06 6.62
N SER A 89 -2.63 -3.86 6.29
CA SER A 89 -2.68 -3.41 4.89
C SER A 89 -1.29 -3.27 4.27
N VAL A 90 -0.32 -2.69 5.00
CA VAL A 90 1.08 -2.59 4.54
C VAL A 90 1.69 -3.99 4.42
N ALA A 91 1.50 -4.85 5.44
CA ALA A 91 2.01 -6.20 5.43
C ALA A 91 1.48 -7.03 4.24
N VAL A 92 0.18 -6.95 3.97
CA VAL A 92 -0.46 -7.63 2.82
C VAL A 92 0.13 -7.14 1.51
N TRP A 93 0.27 -5.83 1.31
CA TRP A 93 0.83 -5.28 0.07
C TRP A 93 2.32 -5.61 -0.09
N SER A 94 3.09 -5.66 0.99
CA SER A 94 4.48 -6.09 0.97
C SER A 94 4.63 -7.55 0.58
N LEU A 95 3.86 -8.46 1.21
CA LEU A 95 3.87 -9.88 0.85
C LEU A 95 3.40 -10.12 -0.59
N ALA A 96 2.35 -9.40 -1.03
CA ALA A 96 1.90 -9.46 -2.41
C ALA A 96 2.97 -8.98 -3.40
N GLY A 97 3.69 -7.91 -3.07
CA GLY A 97 4.81 -7.39 -3.86
C GLY A 97 5.97 -8.39 -3.95
N GLN A 98 6.38 -8.98 -2.82
CA GLN A 98 7.40 -10.03 -2.78
C GLN A 98 7.02 -11.23 -3.64
N PHE A 99 5.79 -11.72 -3.50
CA PHE A 99 5.30 -12.84 -4.27
C PHE A 99 5.20 -12.53 -5.76
N ALA A 100 4.71 -11.35 -6.14
CA ALA A 100 4.67 -10.92 -7.53
C ALA A 100 6.07 -10.87 -8.16
N LEU A 101 7.06 -10.34 -7.44
CA LEU A 101 8.45 -10.30 -7.91
C LEU A 101 9.06 -11.70 -8.00
N ASP A 102 8.79 -12.60 -7.06
CA ASP A 102 9.23 -14.00 -7.13
C ASP A 102 8.66 -14.72 -8.37
N LEU A 103 7.37 -14.49 -8.69
CA LEU A 103 6.76 -15.03 -9.91
C LEU A 103 7.42 -14.48 -11.18
N VAL A 104 7.77 -13.19 -11.21
CA VAL A 104 8.49 -12.59 -12.34
C VAL A 104 9.90 -13.16 -12.46
N ALA A 105 10.65 -13.23 -11.36
CA ALA A 105 12.01 -13.75 -11.33
C ALA A 105 12.10 -15.22 -11.80
N ARG A 106 11.07 -16.02 -11.49
CA ARG A 106 10.97 -17.42 -11.93
C ARG A 106 10.43 -17.59 -13.36
N GLY A 107 10.17 -16.51 -14.09
CA GLY A 107 9.59 -16.56 -15.43
C GLY A 107 8.16 -17.12 -15.46
N ARG A 108 7.44 -17.09 -14.34
CA ARG A 108 6.05 -17.56 -14.25
C ARG A 108 5.06 -16.49 -14.71
N ILE A 109 5.43 -15.22 -14.61
CA ILE A 109 4.66 -14.08 -15.11
C ILE A 109 5.60 -13.12 -15.86
N GLY A 110 5.19 -12.68 -17.06
CA GLY A 110 5.83 -11.61 -17.82
C GLY A 110 4.99 -10.34 -17.79
N PRO A 111 5.31 -9.34 -16.94
CA PRO A 111 4.50 -8.13 -16.82
C PRO A 111 4.58 -7.31 -18.10
N ARG A 112 3.43 -6.99 -18.69
CA ARG A 112 3.33 -6.06 -19.82
C ARG A 112 3.02 -4.67 -19.28
N ILE A 113 4.01 -3.78 -19.31
CA ILE A 113 3.79 -2.37 -18.96
C ILE A 113 3.23 -1.68 -20.20
N LEU A 114 1.92 -1.39 -20.19
CA LEU A 114 1.25 -0.66 -21.26
C LEU A 114 1.09 0.80 -20.83
N THR A 115 1.82 1.71 -21.47
CA THR A 115 1.61 3.15 -21.30
C THR A 115 0.36 3.55 -22.10
N ARG A 116 -0.78 3.75 -21.43
CA ARG A 116 -1.97 4.31 -22.08
C ARG A 116 -1.77 5.83 -22.21
N GLN A 117 -1.56 6.32 -23.44
CA GLN A 117 -1.62 7.75 -23.71
C GLN A 117 -3.02 8.27 -23.35
N ALA A 118 -3.09 9.30 -22.52
CA ALA A 118 -4.34 9.97 -22.20
C ALA A 118 -4.95 10.51 -23.50
N ARG A 119 -6.20 10.13 -23.78
CA ARG A 119 -6.97 10.73 -24.87
C ARG A 119 -7.26 12.16 -24.46
N THR A 120 -6.65 13.11 -25.17
CA THR A 120 -7.04 14.53 -25.10
C THR A 120 -8.42 14.64 -25.75
N GLU A 121 -9.48 14.58 -24.95
CA GLU A 121 -10.79 15.07 -25.39
C GLU A 121 -10.75 16.59 -25.22
N GLY A 122 -10.71 17.28 -26.37
CA GLY A 122 -10.82 18.74 -26.48
C GLY A 122 -12.26 19.20 -26.63
#